data_AF-A0A0D2VUV4-F1
#
_entry.id   AF-A0A0D2VUV4-F1
#
_cell.length_a   1.000
_cell.length_b   1.000
_cell.length_c   1.000
_cell.angle_alpha   90.00
_cell.angle_beta   90.00
_cell.angle_gamma   90.00
#
_symmetry.space_group_name_H-M   'P 1'
#
loop_
_entity.id
_entity.type
_entity.pdbx_description
1 polymer ?
#
loop_
_entity_poly.entity_id
_entity_poly.type
_entity_poly.pdbx_seq_one_letter_code
_entity_poly.pdbx_strand_id
1 'polypeptide(L)'
;MNQRQLELFDKVKNAQDALYLSENQIGNAGAQAIAEALKANPTLTWLVLRRGQIGAAGARAIAETLNVNMRLTRLMLGRNELGDAGAKAIAAAIKVNSTLKRLDLHANMIGHDGAQAIAEALKVNTTVKRLYLDQNQIGDVGAHAIAEALKANTAVTALHLSENQIGDIGAQEIAEALKMNTTLKWLDLQSNCFSNAGLQAIREASQVNPTLTHLDLDLQINPRVFSLLPRLATAEDLHNVFHLLTCGLALEDQPTSLPALPAEIAELIMDNAHYWQGAQHTKQLWFGDDTPADILEVKLPQSVNANSVRVKAIQVLRDSSTLHGSNVGNGFDLIVRDEQGAVRYECLAKPTFVDSNLQLATIWPANHPILRQMREGWQVQVRARKFYGDVLLESLYVGCF
;
A
#
# COMPACT_ATOMS: atom_id res chain seq x y z
N MET A 1 -28.74 4.29 18.91
CA MET A 1 -27.84 5.24 18.21
C MET A 1 -27.41 6.30 19.21
N ASN A 2 -26.12 6.64 19.26
CA ASN A 2 -25.65 7.83 19.99
C ASN A 2 -26.00 9.12 19.22
N GLN A 3 -25.78 10.28 19.83
CA GLN A 3 -26.09 11.58 19.23
C GLN A 3 -25.46 11.75 17.84
N ARG A 4 -24.21 11.31 17.69
CA ARG A 4 -23.50 11.41 16.41
C ARG A 4 -24.10 10.50 15.32
N GLN A 5 -24.50 9.29 15.67
CA GLN A 5 -25.19 8.37 14.75
C GLN A 5 -26.54 8.93 14.32
N LEU A 6 -27.28 9.57 15.24
CA LEU A 6 -28.55 10.25 14.92
C LEU A 6 -28.33 11.42 13.95
N GLU A 7 -27.31 12.25 14.20
CA GLU A 7 -26.94 13.34 13.28
C GLU A 7 -26.62 12.82 11.87
N LEU A 8 -25.81 11.74 11.77
CA LEU A 8 -25.48 11.13 10.48
C LEU A 8 -26.72 10.53 9.81
N PHE A 9 -27.57 9.86 10.58
CA PHE A 9 -28.83 9.32 10.10
C PHE A 9 -29.73 10.42 9.53
N ASP A 10 -29.94 11.51 10.27
CA ASP A 10 -30.82 12.60 9.85
C ASP A 10 -30.26 13.36 8.64
N LYS A 11 -28.93 13.58 8.58
CA LYS A 11 -28.28 14.15 7.39
C LYS A 11 -28.54 13.30 6.17
N VAL A 12 -28.35 11.98 6.27
CA VAL A 12 -28.55 11.06 5.15
C VAL A 12 -30.02 10.94 4.79
N LYS A 13 -30.93 10.83 5.77
CA LYS A 13 -32.37 10.67 5.52
C LYS A 13 -32.97 11.86 4.77
N ASN A 14 -32.52 13.07 5.07
CA ASN A 14 -33.06 14.30 4.49
C ASN A 14 -32.25 14.82 3.27
N ALA A 15 -31.13 14.18 2.93
CA ALA A 15 -30.31 14.63 1.81
C ALA A 15 -30.98 14.45 0.46
N GLN A 16 -30.73 15.40 -0.44
CA GLN A 16 -31.17 15.37 -1.83
C GLN A 16 -29.95 15.32 -2.74
N ASP A 17 -30.07 14.59 -3.86
CA ASP A 17 -29.07 14.47 -4.92
C ASP A 17 -27.68 13.97 -4.49
N ALA A 18 -26.90 14.81 -3.83
CA ALA A 18 -25.54 14.53 -3.38
C ALA A 18 -25.30 14.89 -1.92
N LEU A 19 -24.63 13.99 -1.18
CA LEU A 19 -24.22 14.23 0.20
C LEU A 19 -22.74 13.89 0.38
N TYR A 20 -22.03 14.83 1.01
CA TYR A 20 -20.61 14.71 1.32
C TYR A 20 -20.42 14.61 2.83
N LEU A 21 -19.98 13.45 3.29
CA LEU A 21 -19.62 13.18 4.69
C LEU A 21 -18.15 12.76 4.70
N SER A 22 -17.26 13.74 4.87
CA SER A 22 -15.83 13.50 5.03
C SER A 22 -15.39 13.99 6.41
N GLU A 23 -15.32 13.07 7.38
CA GLU A 23 -14.86 13.35 8.75
C GLU A 23 -14.19 12.09 9.32
N ASN A 24 -13.08 12.25 10.06
CA ASN A 24 -12.25 11.17 10.63
C ASN A 24 -12.94 10.30 11.71
N GLN A 25 -14.28 10.29 11.82
CA GLN A 25 -15.02 9.65 12.90
C GLN A 25 -16.41 9.13 12.47
N ILE A 26 -16.59 8.66 11.23
CA ILE A 26 -17.82 7.92 10.88
C ILE A 26 -17.79 6.57 11.62
N GLY A 27 -16.69 5.82 11.48
CA GLY A 27 -16.53 4.50 12.08
C GLY A 27 -17.56 3.48 11.57
N ASN A 28 -17.46 2.24 12.06
CA ASN A 28 -18.42 1.19 11.72
C ASN A 28 -19.85 1.54 12.19
N ALA A 29 -19.99 2.13 13.38
CA ALA A 29 -21.28 2.50 13.96
C ALA A 29 -21.97 3.65 13.19
N GLY A 30 -21.23 4.65 12.72
CA GLY A 30 -21.78 5.71 11.88
C GLY A 30 -22.13 5.19 10.50
N ALA A 31 -21.32 4.31 9.90
CA ALA A 31 -21.62 3.65 8.63
C ALA A 31 -22.92 2.83 8.72
N GLN A 32 -23.16 2.17 9.84
CA GLN A 32 -24.43 1.46 10.09
C GLN A 32 -25.62 2.42 10.17
N ALA A 33 -25.48 3.58 10.81
CA ALA A 33 -26.55 4.59 10.86
C ALA A 33 -26.84 5.20 9.49
N ILE A 34 -25.78 5.48 8.71
CA ILE A 34 -25.88 5.94 7.32
C ILE A 34 -26.61 4.90 6.45
N ALA A 35 -26.22 3.62 6.58
CA ALA A 35 -26.86 2.50 5.90
C ALA A 35 -28.36 2.43 6.21
N GLU A 36 -28.74 2.54 7.48
CA GLU A 36 -30.16 2.52 7.86
C GLU A 36 -30.94 3.72 7.28
N ALA A 37 -30.36 4.93 7.31
CA ALA A 37 -30.98 6.11 6.71
C ALA A 37 -31.14 6.01 5.18
N LEU A 38 -30.15 5.42 4.51
CA LEU A 38 -30.16 5.20 3.06
C LEU A 38 -31.31 4.30 2.60
N LYS A 39 -31.78 3.36 3.42
CA LYS A 39 -32.94 2.52 3.09
C LYS A 39 -34.22 3.33 2.92
N ALA A 40 -34.34 4.43 3.68
CA ALA A 40 -35.52 5.29 3.69
C ALA A 40 -35.37 6.55 2.82
N ASN A 41 -34.17 6.89 2.36
CA ASN A 41 -33.95 8.09 1.56
C ASN A 41 -34.44 7.87 0.09
N PRO A 42 -35.39 8.69 -0.40
CA PRO A 42 -35.96 8.51 -1.74
C PRO A 42 -35.19 9.21 -2.87
N THR A 43 -34.26 10.11 -2.57
CA THR A 43 -33.69 11.10 -3.52
C THR A 43 -32.19 11.03 -3.69
N LEU A 44 -31.44 10.47 -2.75
CA LEU A 44 -29.98 10.54 -2.73
C LEU A 44 -29.39 9.62 -3.81
N THR A 45 -28.64 10.21 -4.74
CA THR A 45 -28.01 9.49 -5.86
C THR A 45 -26.49 9.48 -5.79
N TRP A 46 -25.88 10.34 -4.98
CA TRP A 46 -24.43 10.42 -4.77
C TRP A 46 -24.08 10.56 -3.29
N LEU A 47 -23.35 9.58 -2.77
CA LEU A 47 -22.86 9.60 -1.39
C LEU A 47 -21.33 9.54 -1.36
N VAL A 48 -20.71 10.43 -0.59
CA VAL A 48 -19.26 10.46 -0.33
C VAL A 48 -19.00 10.22 1.14
N LEU A 49 -18.29 9.13 1.46
CA LEU A 49 -17.92 8.67 2.79
C LEU A 49 -16.39 8.49 2.92
N ARG A 50 -15.61 9.40 2.32
CA ARG A 50 -14.14 9.28 2.27
C ARG A 50 -13.51 9.65 3.62
N ARG A 51 -12.40 8.99 3.99
CA ARG A 51 -11.67 9.24 5.26
C ARG A 51 -12.55 9.10 6.51
N GLY A 52 -13.40 8.08 6.51
CA GLY A 52 -14.40 7.85 7.56
C GLY A 52 -14.02 6.85 8.64
N GLN A 53 -12.85 6.20 8.55
CA GLN A 53 -12.47 5.05 9.40
C GLN A 53 -13.52 3.92 9.35
N ILE A 54 -14.12 3.72 8.17
CA ILE A 54 -15.10 2.65 7.96
C ILE A 54 -14.31 1.35 7.77
N GLY A 55 -14.49 0.40 8.68
CA GLY A 55 -13.93 -0.93 8.57
C GLY A 55 -14.84 -1.91 7.82
N ALA A 56 -14.45 -3.17 7.76
CA ALA A 56 -15.22 -4.25 7.13
C ALA A 56 -16.68 -4.34 7.62
N ALA A 57 -16.94 -4.11 8.91
CA ALA A 57 -18.29 -4.18 9.47
C ALA A 57 -19.19 -3.04 8.97
N GLY A 58 -18.67 -1.81 8.88
CA GLY A 58 -19.40 -0.68 8.32
C GLY A 58 -19.64 -0.83 6.82
N ALA A 59 -18.65 -1.35 6.09
CA ALA A 59 -18.78 -1.67 4.67
C ALA A 59 -19.86 -2.73 4.41
N ARG A 60 -19.95 -3.74 5.27
CA ARG A 60 -21.03 -4.74 5.22
C ARG A 60 -22.42 -4.11 5.42
N ALA A 61 -22.58 -3.20 6.38
CA ALA A 61 -23.86 -2.51 6.58
C ALA A 61 -24.27 -1.68 5.34
N ILE A 62 -23.30 -1.01 4.72
CA ILE A 62 -23.52 -0.27 3.46
C ILE A 62 -23.88 -1.24 2.32
N ALA A 63 -23.17 -2.36 2.20
CA ALA A 63 -23.44 -3.40 1.20
C ALA A 63 -24.86 -3.99 1.33
N GLU A 64 -25.30 -4.31 2.54
CA GLU A 64 -26.67 -4.78 2.82
C GLU A 64 -27.71 -3.76 2.35
N THR A 65 -27.40 -2.47 2.48
CA THR A 65 -28.29 -1.41 2.01
C THR A 65 -28.30 -1.27 0.49
N LEU A 66 -27.17 -1.50 -0.18
CA LEU A 66 -27.12 -1.53 -1.65
C LEU A 66 -27.97 -2.66 -2.26
N ASN A 67 -28.30 -3.71 -1.50
CA ASN A 67 -29.22 -4.74 -1.97
C ASN A 67 -30.68 -4.24 -2.10
N VAL A 68 -31.05 -3.19 -1.37
CA VAL A 68 -32.42 -2.65 -1.34
C VAL A 68 -32.51 -1.23 -1.91
N ASN A 69 -31.46 -0.43 -1.80
CA ASN A 69 -31.40 0.91 -2.35
C ASN A 69 -31.06 0.85 -3.84
N MET A 70 -32.08 1.03 -4.66
CA MET A 70 -31.99 1.09 -6.12
C MET A 70 -32.05 2.54 -6.63
N ARG A 71 -31.39 3.47 -5.94
CA ARG A 71 -31.33 4.90 -6.29
C ARG A 71 -29.92 5.44 -6.36
N LEU A 72 -29.06 4.96 -5.47
CA LEU A 72 -27.67 5.42 -5.39
C LEU A 72 -26.90 5.04 -6.66
N THR A 73 -26.43 6.05 -7.38
CA THR A 73 -25.66 5.87 -8.62
C THR A 73 -24.16 6.08 -8.43
N ARG A 74 -23.76 6.75 -7.34
CA ARG A 74 -22.36 7.07 -7.02
C ARG A 74 -22.09 6.85 -5.54
N LEU A 75 -21.12 6.00 -5.23
CA LEU A 75 -20.68 5.72 -3.88
C LEU A 75 -19.15 5.89 -3.79
N MET A 76 -18.70 6.80 -2.93
CA MET A 76 -17.27 7.01 -2.67
C MET A 76 -16.91 6.52 -1.27
N LEU A 77 -16.17 5.43 -1.19
CA LEU A 77 -15.67 4.81 0.04
C LEU A 77 -14.14 4.90 0.15
N GLY A 78 -13.50 5.72 -0.67
CA GLY A 78 -12.05 5.82 -0.68
C GLY A 78 -11.42 6.30 0.63
N ARG A 79 -10.17 5.86 0.91
CA ARG A 79 -9.44 6.14 2.15
C ARG A 79 -10.21 5.70 3.40
N ASN A 80 -10.59 4.43 3.45
CA ASN A 80 -11.18 3.77 4.62
C ASN A 80 -10.39 2.48 4.92
N GLU A 81 -10.92 1.61 5.77
CA GLU A 81 -10.23 0.42 6.28
C GLU A 81 -11.05 -0.84 5.98
N LEU A 82 -11.65 -0.90 4.79
CA LEU A 82 -12.54 -1.99 4.37
C LEU A 82 -11.86 -3.36 4.44
N GLY A 83 -10.63 -3.44 3.96
CA GLY A 83 -9.91 -4.70 3.74
C GLY A 83 -10.66 -5.64 2.78
N ASP A 84 -10.16 -6.88 2.66
CA ASP A 84 -10.78 -7.89 1.81
C ASP A 84 -12.21 -8.26 2.25
N ALA A 85 -12.46 -8.30 3.56
CA ALA A 85 -13.78 -8.62 4.08
C ALA A 85 -14.83 -7.56 3.69
N GLY A 86 -14.48 -6.27 3.78
CA GLY A 86 -15.35 -5.18 3.32
C GLY A 86 -15.55 -5.19 1.81
N ALA A 87 -14.48 -5.42 1.03
CA ALA A 87 -14.54 -5.55 -0.42
C ALA A 87 -15.44 -6.71 -0.87
N LYS A 88 -15.33 -7.88 -0.21
CA LYS A 88 -16.19 -9.06 -0.45
C LYS A 88 -17.67 -8.73 -0.21
N ALA A 89 -17.99 -7.97 0.84
CA ALA A 89 -19.36 -7.55 1.11
C ALA A 89 -19.89 -6.60 0.02
N ILE A 90 -19.11 -5.58 -0.36
CA ILE A 90 -19.48 -4.65 -1.44
C ILE A 90 -19.63 -5.40 -2.78
N ALA A 91 -18.74 -6.34 -3.08
CA ALA A 91 -18.80 -7.19 -4.27
C ALA A 91 -20.10 -8.01 -4.32
N ALA A 92 -20.50 -8.62 -3.21
CA ALA A 92 -21.78 -9.34 -3.11
C ALA A 92 -22.97 -8.41 -3.40
N ALA A 93 -22.93 -7.17 -2.95
CA ALA A 93 -24.01 -6.22 -3.19
C ALA A 93 -24.06 -5.70 -4.64
N ILE A 94 -22.91 -5.43 -5.27
CA ILE A 94 -22.92 -4.97 -6.67
C ILE A 94 -23.30 -6.10 -7.65
N LYS A 95 -23.22 -7.38 -7.28
CA LYS A 95 -23.80 -8.47 -8.10
C LYS A 95 -25.29 -8.27 -8.36
N VAL A 96 -26.02 -7.71 -7.39
CA VAL A 96 -27.48 -7.52 -7.47
C VAL A 96 -27.90 -6.08 -7.71
N ASN A 97 -27.09 -5.10 -7.29
CA ASN A 97 -27.43 -3.69 -7.46
C ASN A 97 -27.36 -3.27 -8.94
N SER A 98 -28.49 -2.80 -9.47
CA SER A 98 -28.63 -2.42 -10.87
C SER A 98 -28.61 -0.90 -11.12
N THR A 99 -28.21 -0.10 -10.11
CA THR A 99 -28.27 1.38 -10.20
C THR A 99 -26.92 2.06 -10.00
N LEU A 100 -25.99 1.41 -9.31
CA LEU A 100 -24.67 1.95 -9.02
C LEU A 100 -23.83 2.01 -10.30
N LYS A 101 -23.41 3.22 -10.68
CA LYS A 101 -22.62 3.49 -11.89
C LYS A 101 -21.17 3.84 -11.59
N ARG A 102 -20.90 4.44 -10.43
CA ARG A 102 -19.56 4.81 -9.99
C ARG A 102 -19.31 4.31 -8.57
N LEU A 103 -18.29 3.47 -8.43
CA LEU A 103 -17.85 2.93 -7.16
C LEU A 103 -16.38 3.29 -6.97
N ASP A 104 -16.09 3.97 -5.87
CA ASP A 104 -14.73 4.34 -5.49
C ASP A 104 -14.33 3.63 -4.19
N LEU A 105 -13.34 2.74 -4.31
CA LEU A 105 -12.74 1.92 -3.26
C LEU A 105 -11.23 2.18 -3.14
N HIS A 106 -10.71 3.33 -3.60
CA HIS A 106 -9.28 3.59 -3.51
C HIS A 106 -8.78 3.63 -2.06
N ALA A 107 -7.54 3.25 -1.79
CA ALA A 107 -6.92 3.31 -0.46
C ALA A 107 -7.77 2.64 0.63
N ASN A 108 -8.03 1.33 0.47
CA ASN A 108 -8.88 0.55 1.39
C ASN A 108 -8.22 -0.74 1.91
N MET A 109 -6.92 -0.92 1.66
CA MET A 109 -6.17 -2.14 2.02
C MET A 109 -6.80 -3.41 1.42
N ILE A 110 -7.31 -3.31 0.19
CA ILE A 110 -7.90 -4.44 -0.53
C ILE A 110 -6.76 -5.27 -1.13
N GLY A 111 -6.66 -6.53 -0.73
CA GLY A 111 -5.73 -7.51 -1.28
C GLY A 111 -6.29 -8.22 -2.52
N HIS A 112 -5.55 -9.23 -2.97
CA HIS A 112 -5.97 -10.09 -4.08
C HIS A 112 -7.31 -10.80 -3.82
N ASP A 113 -7.59 -11.16 -2.56
CA ASP A 113 -8.81 -11.84 -2.12
C ASP A 113 -10.07 -10.97 -2.30
N GLY A 114 -10.00 -9.69 -1.94
CA GLY A 114 -11.06 -8.73 -2.17
C GLY A 114 -11.21 -8.37 -3.65
N ALA A 115 -10.09 -8.24 -4.37
CA ALA A 115 -10.10 -8.01 -5.82
C ALA A 115 -10.76 -9.15 -6.60
N GLN A 116 -10.49 -10.41 -6.23
CA GLN A 116 -11.12 -11.58 -6.82
C GLN A 116 -12.64 -11.54 -6.62
N ALA A 117 -13.12 -11.18 -5.43
CA ALA A 117 -14.55 -11.07 -5.18
C ALA A 117 -15.20 -9.98 -6.03
N ILE A 118 -14.54 -8.82 -6.17
CA ILE A 118 -14.99 -7.73 -7.04
C ILE A 118 -15.03 -8.19 -8.50
N ALA A 119 -13.99 -8.87 -8.97
CA ALA A 119 -13.93 -9.43 -10.32
C ALA A 119 -15.08 -10.40 -10.61
N GLU A 120 -15.35 -11.33 -9.69
CA GLU A 120 -16.51 -12.24 -9.80
C GLU A 120 -17.85 -11.50 -9.82
N ALA A 121 -17.94 -10.35 -9.15
CA ALA A 121 -19.12 -9.51 -9.24
C ALA A 121 -19.25 -8.78 -10.57
N LEU A 122 -18.13 -8.30 -11.13
CA LEU A 122 -18.09 -7.65 -12.43
C LEU A 122 -18.47 -8.59 -13.57
N LYS A 123 -18.17 -9.89 -13.50
CA LYS A 123 -18.60 -10.85 -14.54
C LYS A 123 -20.10 -10.82 -14.83
N VAL A 124 -20.93 -10.46 -13.83
CA VAL A 124 -22.40 -10.40 -13.96
C VAL A 124 -22.97 -8.99 -13.86
N ASN A 125 -22.25 -8.04 -13.24
CA ASN A 125 -22.74 -6.68 -13.11
C ASN A 125 -22.67 -5.92 -14.44
N THR A 126 -23.78 -5.32 -14.85
CA THR A 126 -23.89 -4.57 -16.12
C THR A 126 -23.98 -3.05 -15.95
N THR A 127 -23.85 -2.55 -14.72
CA THR A 127 -24.28 -1.19 -14.34
C THR A 127 -23.13 -0.30 -13.89
N VAL A 128 -22.13 -0.85 -13.21
CA VAL A 128 -20.92 -0.15 -12.81
C VAL A 128 -20.13 0.23 -14.05
N LYS A 129 -19.96 1.55 -14.27
CA LYS A 129 -19.25 2.13 -15.41
C LYS A 129 -17.85 2.61 -15.04
N ARG A 130 -17.64 3.04 -13.80
CA ARG A 130 -16.37 3.55 -13.29
C ARG A 130 -16.04 2.91 -11.95
N LEU A 131 -14.89 2.25 -11.89
CA LEU A 131 -14.40 1.57 -10.71
C LEU A 131 -13.00 2.10 -10.36
N TYR A 132 -12.86 2.61 -9.13
CA TYR A 132 -11.58 3.08 -8.60
C TYR A 132 -11.09 2.09 -7.55
N LEU A 133 -9.94 1.47 -7.83
CA LEU A 133 -9.27 0.50 -6.96
C LEU A 133 -7.83 0.94 -6.66
N ASP A 134 -7.49 2.19 -6.94
CA ASP A 134 -6.18 2.78 -6.71
C ASP A 134 -5.68 2.62 -5.27
N GLN A 135 -4.36 2.59 -5.07
CA GLN A 135 -3.73 2.57 -3.74
C GLN A 135 -4.19 1.37 -2.88
N ASN A 136 -4.24 0.18 -3.45
CA ASN A 136 -4.57 -1.07 -2.75
C ASN A 136 -3.41 -2.08 -2.89
N GLN A 137 -3.64 -3.36 -2.55
CA GLN A 137 -2.63 -4.43 -2.51
C GLN A 137 -3.05 -5.60 -3.41
N ILE A 138 -3.57 -5.28 -4.59
CA ILE A 138 -4.20 -6.24 -5.50
C ILE A 138 -3.20 -7.29 -6.02
N GLY A 139 -1.99 -6.87 -6.38
CA GLY A 139 -0.94 -7.74 -6.90
C GLY A 139 -1.31 -8.47 -8.19
N ASP A 140 -0.43 -9.36 -8.65
CA ASP A 140 -0.63 -10.14 -9.89
C ASP A 140 -1.86 -11.05 -9.82
N VAL A 141 -2.11 -11.69 -8.67
CA VAL A 141 -3.25 -12.61 -8.49
C VAL A 141 -4.58 -11.87 -8.62
N GLY A 142 -4.71 -10.71 -7.97
CA GLY A 142 -5.91 -9.89 -8.10
C GLY A 142 -6.06 -9.29 -9.50
N ALA A 143 -4.96 -8.88 -10.13
CA ALA A 143 -4.95 -8.38 -11.51
C ALA A 143 -5.42 -9.44 -12.52
N HIS A 144 -4.97 -10.68 -12.37
CA HIS A 144 -5.44 -11.81 -13.18
C HIS A 144 -6.96 -12.00 -13.03
N ALA A 145 -7.50 -11.99 -11.80
CA ALA A 145 -8.94 -12.12 -11.60
C ALA A 145 -9.72 -10.96 -12.27
N ILE A 146 -9.23 -9.73 -12.14
CA ILE A 146 -9.83 -8.56 -12.80
C ILE A 146 -9.76 -8.69 -14.33
N ALA A 147 -8.64 -9.16 -14.88
CA ALA A 147 -8.47 -9.41 -16.31
C ALA A 147 -9.51 -10.43 -16.82
N GLU A 148 -9.71 -11.54 -16.11
CA GLU A 148 -10.74 -12.52 -16.44
C GLU A 148 -12.16 -11.91 -16.42
N ALA A 149 -12.44 -11.02 -15.45
CA ALA A 149 -13.70 -10.32 -15.43
C ALA A 149 -13.87 -9.35 -16.61
N LEU A 150 -12.80 -8.65 -17.02
CA LEU A 150 -12.82 -7.74 -18.17
C LEU A 150 -13.06 -8.46 -19.49
N LYS A 151 -12.61 -9.71 -19.65
CA LYS A 151 -12.90 -10.51 -20.86
C LYS A 151 -14.41 -10.72 -21.06
N ALA A 152 -15.19 -10.79 -19.98
CA ALA A 152 -16.64 -11.01 -20.02
C ALA A 152 -17.47 -9.72 -19.81
N ASN A 153 -16.95 -8.75 -19.06
CA ASN A 153 -17.71 -7.56 -18.68
C ASN A 153 -17.79 -6.55 -19.83
N THR A 154 -19.01 -6.10 -20.13
CA THR A 154 -19.30 -5.12 -21.19
C THR A 154 -19.83 -3.79 -20.62
N ALA A 155 -19.67 -3.56 -19.32
CA ALA A 155 -20.22 -2.41 -18.63
C ALA A 155 -19.17 -1.40 -18.20
N VAL A 156 -18.03 -1.85 -17.67
CA VAL A 156 -16.98 -1.00 -17.13
C VAL A 156 -16.31 -0.24 -18.27
N THR A 157 -16.32 1.09 -18.16
CA THR A 157 -15.72 2.00 -19.15
C THR A 157 -14.47 2.69 -18.61
N ALA A 158 -14.32 2.77 -17.28
CA ALA A 158 -13.12 3.28 -16.63
C ALA A 158 -12.75 2.41 -15.44
N LEU A 159 -11.49 1.96 -15.43
CA LEU A 159 -10.91 1.16 -14.37
C LEU A 159 -9.60 1.81 -13.94
N HIS A 160 -9.51 2.10 -12.65
CA HIS A 160 -8.30 2.66 -12.06
C HIS A 160 -7.66 1.66 -11.10
N LEU A 161 -6.42 1.29 -11.38
CA LEU A 161 -5.61 0.28 -10.71
C LEU A 161 -4.22 0.84 -10.36
N SER A 162 -4.07 2.16 -10.22
CA SER A 162 -2.78 2.74 -9.85
C SER A 162 -2.31 2.27 -8.47
N GLU A 163 -1.01 2.22 -8.24
CA GLU A 163 -0.44 1.91 -6.91
C GLU A 163 -0.98 0.59 -6.31
N ASN A 164 -0.94 -0.51 -7.07
CA ASN A 164 -1.53 -1.80 -6.68
C ASN A 164 -0.57 -2.99 -6.63
N GLN A 165 0.73 -2.73 -6.76
CA GLN A 165 1.78 -3.76 -6.72
C GLN A 165 1.63 -4.82 -7.84
N ILE A 166 1.05 -4.43 -8.98
CA ILE A 166 0.89 -5.31 -10.15
C ILE A 166 2.23 -5.45 -10.86
N GLY A 167 2.73 -6.67 -11.03
CA GLY A 167 3.96 -7.01 -11.73
C GLY A 167 3.72 -7.41 -13.20
N ASP A 168 4.78 -7.91 -13.85
CA ASP A 168 4.75 -8.26 -15.28
C ASP A 168 3.69 -9.32 -15.60
N ILE A 169 3.44 -10.27 -14.69
CA ILE A 169 2.43 -11.32 -14.87
C ILE A 169 1.02 -10.70 -14.90
N GLY A 170 0.67 -9.87 -13.92
CA GLY A 170 -0.63 -9.20 -13.89
C GLY A 170 -0.81 -8.24 -15.07
N ALA A 171 0.26 -7.55 -15.50
CA ALA A 171 0.22 -6.70 -16.69
C ALA A 171 -0.03 -7.52 -17.98
N GLN A 172 0.58 -8.69 -18.14
CA GLN A 172 0.31 -9.58 -19.28
C GLN A 172 -1.15 -10.05 -19.31
N GLU A 173 -1.70 -10.44 -18.16
CA GLU A 173 -3.10 -10.86 -18.05
C GLU A 173 -4.07 -9.72 -18.43
N ILE A 174 -3.82 -8.50 -17.94
CA ILE A 174 -4.60 -7.33 -18.32
C ILE A 174 -4.46 -7.05 -19.82
N ALA A 175 -3.27 -7.19 -20.39
CA ALA A 175 -3.04 -7.02 -21.83
C ALA A 175 -3.88 -7.99 -22.66
N GLU A 176 -3.93 -9.27 -22.28
CA GLU A 176 -4.78 -10.25 -22.96
C GLU A 176 -6.27 -9.92 -22.82
N ALA A 177 -6.71 -9.45 -21.65
CA ALA A 177 -8.09 -8.99 -21.47
C ALA A 177 -8.43 -7.76 -22.32
N LEU A 178 -7.49 -6.82 -22.47
CA LEU A 178 -7.66 -5.64 -23.34
C LEU A 178 -7.86 -6.05 -24.79
N LYS A 179 -7.18 -7.08 -25.31
CA LYS A 179 -7.39 -7.52 -26.71
C LYS A 179 -8.83 -7.99 -26.97
N MET A 180 -9.53 -8.46 -25.93
CA MET A 180 -10.91 -8.96 -26.03
C MET A 180 -11.96 -7.93 -25.63
N ASN A 181 -11.66 -7.05 -24.68
CA ASN A 181 -12.62 -6.10 -24.14
C ASN A 181 -12.88 -4.95 -25.12
N THR A 182 -14.15 -4.70 -25.44
CA THR A 182 -14.59 -3.68 -26.42
C THR A 182 -15.37 -2.54 -25.76
N THR A 183 -15.22 -2.33 -24.45
CA THR A 183 -16.03 -1.36 -23.69
C THR A 183 -15.19 -0.44 -22.81
N LEU A 184 -14.03 -0.89 -22.35
CA LEU A 184 -13.11 -0.12 -21.53
C LEU A 184 -12.49 1.00 -22.36
N LYS A 185 -12.57 2.23 -21.84
CA LYS A 185 -12.08 3.45 -22.48
C LYS A 185 -10.93 4.09 -21.71
N TRP A 186 -10.89 3.85 -20.40
CA TRP A 186 -9.90 4.40 -19.49
C TRP A 186 -9.33 3.29 -18.63
N LEU A 187 -8.02 3.11 -18.71
CA LEU A 187 -7.26 2.22 -17.84
C LEU A 187 -6.11 2.99 -17.22
N ASP A 188 -6.06 3.02 -15.90
CA ASP A 188 -4.97 3.62 -15.15
C ASP A 188 -4.20 2.53 -14.40
N LEU A 189 -2.93 2.35 -14.75
CA LEU A 189 -2.00 1.39 -14.18
C LEU A 189 -0.72 2.08 -13.70
N GLN A 190 -0.73 3.40 -13.49
CA GLN A 190 0.45 4.13 -13.03
C GLN A 190 0.95 3.60 -11.68
N SER A 191 2.24 3.77 -11.40
CA SER A 191 2.83 3.44 -10.09
C SER A 191 2.62 1.99 -9.64
N ASN A 192 2.59 1.05 -10.59
CA ASN A 192 2.64 -0.38 -10.32
C ASN A 192 4.09 -0.89 -10.38
N CYS A 193 4.31 -2.17 -10.63
CA CYS A 193 5.59 -2.84 -10.44
C CYS A 193 6.02 -3.69 -11.64
N PHE A 194 5.49 -3.43 -12.83
CA PHE A 194 5.88 -4.15 -14.04
C PHE A 194 7.02 -3.46 -14.77
N SER A 195 7.86 -4.28 -15.42
CA SER A 195 9.03 -3.85 -16.16
C SER A 195 8.66 -3.40 -17.59
N ASN A 196 9.68 -3.16 -18.41
CA ASN A 196 9.51 -2.92 -19.84
C ASN A 196 8.74 -4.05 -20.54
N ALA A 197 8.80 -5.28 -20.04
CA ALA A 197 8.04 -6.40 -20.60
C ALA A 197 6.53 -6.20 -20.41
N GLY A 198 6.05 -5.92 -19.20
CA GLY A 198 4.64 -5.62 -18.94
C GLY A 198 4.17 -4.33 -19.64
N LEU A 199 5.01 -3.29 -19.67
CA LEU A 199 4.75 -2.06 -20.43
C LEU A 199 4.50 -2.35 -21.91
N GLN A 200 5.39 -3.15 -22.53
CA GLN A 200 5.27 -3.50 -23.94
C GLN A 200 4.00 -4.32 -24.21
N ALA A 201 3.69 -5.30 -23.36
CA ALA A 201 2.49 -6.12 -23.49
C ALA A 201 1.21 -5.27 -23.49
N ILE A 202 1.07 -4.34 -22.54
CA ILE A 202 -0.10 -3.45 -22.47
C ILE A 202 -0.15 -2.49 -23.67
N ARG A 203 1.00 -1.94 -24.09
CA ARG A 203 1.06 -1.04 -25.26
C ARG A 203 0.64 -1.76 -26.53
N GLU A 204 1.12 -2.97 -26.78
CA GLU A 204 0.70 -3.79 -27.93
C GLU A 204 -0.80 -4.11 -27.89
N ALA A 205 -1.33 -4.49 -26.73
CA ALA A 205 -2.76 -4.71 -26.56
C ALA A 205 -3.59 -3.44 -26.82
N SER A 206 -3.10 -2.27 -26.39
CA SER A 206 -3.77 -0.99 -26.61
C SER A 206 -3.88 -0.60 -28.08
N GLN A 207 -2.92 -1.01 -28.92
CA GLN A 207 -2.93 -0.70 -30.36
C GLN A 207 -4.02 -1.48 -31.11
N VAL A 208 -4.38 -2.66 -30.63
CA VAL A 208 -5.43 -3.51 -31.23
C VAL A 208 -6.79 -3.34 -30.55
N ASN A 209 -6.84 -2.73 -29.35
CA ASN A 209 -8.08 -2.46 -28.65
C ASN A 209 -8.83 -1.29 -29.33
N PRO A 210 -10.10 -1.48 -29.77
CA PRO A 210 -10.82 -0.45 -30.52
C PRO A 210 -11.43 0.67 -29.66
N THR A 211 -11.47 0.52 -28.33
CA THR A 211 -12.21 1.44 -27.44
C THR A 211 -11.36 2.15 -26.40
N LEU A 212 -10.15 1.66 -26.12
CA LEU A 212 -9.27 2.24 -25.13
C LEU A 212 -8.71 3.57 -25.63
N THR A 213 -9.17 4.67 -25.03
CA THR A 213 -8.79 6.04 -25.41
C THR A 213 -7.81 6.68 -24.45
N HIS A 214 -7.73 6.17 -23.22
CA HIS A 214 -6.84 6.68 -22.19
C HIS A 214 -6.19 5.51 -21.46
N LEU A 215 -4.86 5.55 -21.44
CA LEU A 215 -4.01 4.53 -20.85
C LEU A 215 -2.87 5.24 -20.13
N ASP A 216 -2.85 5.10 -18.80
CA ASP A 216 -1.77 5.62 -17.97
C ASP A 216 -0.91 4.45 -17.48
N LEU A 217 0.39 4.53 -17.76
CA LEU A 217 1.40 3.52 -17.43
C LEU A 217 2.61 4.14 -16.73
N ASP A 218 2.55 5.41 -16.35
CA ASP A 218 3.72 6.13 -15.88
C ASP A 218 4.14 5.69 -14.47
N LEU A 219 5.36 6.11 -14.07
CA LEU A 219 5.86 5.96 -12.70
C LEU A 219 5.97 4.52 -12.17
N GLN A 220 6.19 3.52 -13.03
CA GLN A 220 6.36 2.12 -12.60
C GLN A 220 7.55 1.96 -11.65
N ILE A 221 7.29 1.38 -10.49
CA ILE A 221 8.29 1.08 -9.45
C ILE A 221 9.04 -0.19 -9.87
N ASN A 222 10.37 -0.20 -9.75
CA ASN A 222 11.14 -1.39 -10.04
C ASN A 222 10.74 -2.54 -9.09
N PRO A 223 10.27 -3.71 -9.58
CA PRO A 223 9.77 -4.78 -8.71
C PRO A 223 10.83 -5.32 -7.74
N ARG A 224 12.13 -5.20 -8.09
CA ARG A 224 13.22 -5.60 -7.18
C ARG A 224 13.29 -4.77 -5.91
N VAL A 225 12.67 -3.59 -5.85
CA VAL A 225 12.51 -2.81 -4.61
C VAL A 225 11.99 -3.71 -3.49
N PHE A 226 10.90 -4.44 -3.73
CA PHE A 226 10.23 -5.20 -2.68
C PHE A 226 11.04 -6.42 -2.22
N SER A 227 11.98 -6.87 -3.04
CA SER A 227 12.95 -7.91 -2.63
C SER A 227 14.07 -7.38 -1.73
N LEU A 228 14.35 -6.07 -1.80
CA LEU A 228 15.39 -5.39 -1.02
C LEU A 228 14.84 -4.73 0.25
N LEU A 229 13.54 -4.41 0.27
CA LEU A 229 12.86 -3.95 1.47
C LEU A 229 12.89 -5.06 2.53
N PRO A 230 13.18 -4.72 3.80
CA PRO A 230 13.20 -5.70 4.86
C PRO A 230 11.80 -6.32 4.95
N ARG A 231 11.71 -7.64 4.76
CA ARG A 231 10.47 -8.37 5.02
C ARG A 231 10.13 -8.15 6.49
N LEU A 232 9.04 -7.44 6.77
CA LEU A 232 8.44 -7.46 8.10
C LEU A 232 8.02 -8.91 8.33
N ALA A 233 8.62 -9.56 9.34
CA ALA A 233 8.43 -10.97 9.63
C ALA A 233 6.94 -11.35 9.55
N THR A 234 6.63 -12.39 8.79
CA THR A 234 5.29 -12.97 8.77
C THR A 234 5.04 -13.71 10.09
N ALA A 235 3.78 -13.99 10.41
CA ALA A 235 3.46 -14.86 11.54
C ALA A 235 4.12 -16.25 11.41
N GLU A 236 4.42 -16.70 10.19
CA GLU A 236 5.09 -17.95 9.86
C GLU A 236 6.61 -17.88 10.09
N ASP A 237 7.27 -16.75 9.80
CA ASP A 237 8.67 -16.51 10.14
C ASP A 237 8.89 -16.54 11.66
N LEU A 238 7.96 -15.93 12.41
CA LEU A 238 7.92 -16.01 13.87
C LEU A 238 7.75 -17.47 14.35
N HIS A 239 6.90 -18.24 13.69
CA HIS A 239 6.65 -19.64 14.02
C HIS A 239 7.85 -20.54 13.70
N ASN A 240 8.55 -20.30 12.58
CA ASN A 240 9.74 -21.06 12.16
C ASN A 240 10.94 -20.81 13.07
N VAL A 241 11.13 -19.56 13.53
CA VAL A 241 12.12 -19.24 14.57
C VAL A 241 11.74 -19.93 15.88
N PHE A 242 10.46 -19.89 16.28
CA PHE A 242 9.99 -20.60 17.47
C PHE A 242 10.19 -22.12 17.37
N HIS A 243 9.93 -22.70 16.20
CA HIS A 243 10.06 -24.13 15.91
C HIS A 243 11.53 -24.57 15.89
N LEU A 244 12.43 -23.78 15.30
CA LEU A 244 13.89 -24.01 15.36
C LEU A 244 14.41 -23.98 16.82
N LEU A 245 13.84 -23.14 17.66
CA LEU A 245 14.17 -23.06 19.09
C LEU A 245 13.66 -24.27 19.89
N THR A 246 12.50 -24.82 19.51
CA THR A 246 11.88 -25.97 20.22
C THR A 246 12.32 -27.33 19.68
N CYS A 247 12.81 -27.42 18.45
CA CYS A 247 13.18 -28.71 17.84
C CYS A 247 14.61 -29.20 18.15
N GLY A 248 15.38 -28.46 18.95
CA GLY A 248 16.71 -28.88 19.40
C GLY A 248 16.74 -29.68 20.71
N LEU A 249 15.64 -29.71 21.48
CA LEU A 249 15.54 -30.43 22.76
C LEU A 249 14.13 -31.01 22.88
N ALA A 250 14.03 -32.33 22.98
CA ALA A 250 12.80 -33.01 23.36
C ALA A 250 12.37 -32.49 24.75
N LEU A 251 11.38 -31.61 24.78
CA LEU A 251 10.73 -31.15 26.00
C LEU A 251 9.67 -32.18 26.41
N GLU A 252 10.14 -33.33 26.89
CA GLU A 252 9.33 -34.18 27.77
C GLU A 252 9.54 -33.73 29.22
N ASP A 253 8.46 -33.24 29.83
CA ASP A 253 8.25 -33.00 31.26
C ASP A 253 9.33 -32.23 32.06
N GLN A 254 9.45 -30.92 31.82
CA GLN A 254 10.10 -29.99 32.77
C GLN A 254 9.28 -28.70 33.00
N PRO A 255 9.34 -28.11 34.21
CA PRO A 255 8.44 -27.04 34.66
C PRO A 255 8.75 -25.67 34.04
N THR A 256 7.75 -24.80 34.11
CA THR A 256 7.61 -23.44 33.55
C THR A 256 8.69 -22.44 33.97
N SER A 257 9.90 -22.57 33.42
CA SER A 257 10.80 -21.44 33.22
C SER A 257 11.74 -21.73 32.06
N LEU A 258 11.52 -21.08 30.90
CA LEU A 258 12.48 -21.05 29.81
C LEU A 258 13.84 -20.55 30.35
N PRO A 259 14.97 -21.21 30.07
CA PRO A 259 16.27 -20.71 30.49
C PRO A 259 16.55 -19.40 29.78
N ALA A 260 17.05 -18.41 30.53
CA ALA A 260 17.57 -17.18 29.94
C ALA A 260 18.69 -17.55 28.96
N LEU A 261 18.44 -17.33 27.66
CA LEU A 261 19.46 -17.51 26.63
C LEU A 261 20.69 -16.65 26.97
N PRO A 262 21.92 -17.17 26.86
CA PRO A 262 23.13 -16.35 26.90
C PRO A 262 22.99 -15.19 25.92
N ALA A 263 23.36 -13.98 26.35
CA ALA A 263 23.13 -12.76 25.58
C ALA A 263 23.72 -12.84 24.17
N GLU A 264 24.86 -13.51 24.01
CA GLU A 264 25.53 -13.70 22.73
C GLU A 264 24.73 -14.60 21.76
N ILE A 265 24.00 -15.58 22.28
CA ILE A 265 23.16 -16.49 21.47
C ILE A 265 21.84 -15.79 21.12
N ALA A 266 21.27 -15.02 22.04
CA ALA A 266 20.10 -14.19 21.77
C ALA A 266 20.38 -13.12 20.71
N GLU A 267 21.55 -12.46 20.75
CA GLU A 267 21.98 -11.51 19.71
C GLU A 267 22.14 -12.21 18.34
N LEU A 268 22.78 -13.39 18.29
CA LEU A 268 22.95 -14.15 17.05
C LEU A 268 21.62 -14.65 16.46
N ILE A 269 20.68 -15.06 17.31
CA ILE A 269 19.32 -15.47 16.91
C ILE A 269 18.53 -14.25 16.39
N MET A 270 18.63 -13.10 17.06
CA MET A 270 17.95 -11.87 16.67
C MET A 270 18.56 -11.20 15.43
N ASP A 271 19.82 -11.46 15.10
CA ASP A 271 20.45 -10.98 13.87
C ASP A 271 19.99 -11.80 12.65
N ASN A 272 19.67 -13.09 12.84
CA ASN A 272 19.13 -13.97 11.80
C ASN A 272 17.59 -13.91 11.68
N ALA A 273 16.88 -13.65 12.79
CA ALA A 273 15.46 -13.37 12.83
C ALA A 273 15.25 -11.86 12.68
N HIS A 274 15.22 -11.33 11.44
CA HIS A 274 15.12 -9.89 11.17
C HIS A 274 13.83 -9.27 11.76
N TYR A 275 13.91 -8.80 13.01
CA TYR A 275 12.84 -8.10 13.72
C TYR A 275 13.23 -6.63 13.90
N TRP A 276 12.39 -5.70 13.41
CA TRP A 276 12.56 -4.26 13.60
C TRP A 276 11.58 -3.75 14.67
N GLN A 277 11.84 -4.04 15.94
CA GLN A 277 11.19 -3.26 17.01
C GLN A 277 11.72 -1.82 16.95
N GLY A 278 10.86 -0.81 17.17
CA GLY A 278 11.28 0.59 17.15
C GLY A 278 11.70 1.14 15.78
N ALA A 279 11.37 0.48 14.66
CA ALA A 279 11.64 1.00 13.32
C ALA A 279 10.94 2.35 13.11
N GLN A 280 11.74 3.41 13.01
CA GLN A 280 11.26 4.67 12.48
C GLN A 280 11.38 4.61 10.96
N HIS A 281 10.22 4.65 10.32
CA HIS A 281 10.07 4.56 8.88
C HIS A 281 9.55 5.87 8.33
N THR A 282 10.26 6.38 7.34
CA THR A 282 9.81 7.53 6.55
C THR A 282 9.79 7.08 5.09
N LYS A 283 8.60 7.09 4.48
CA LYS A 283 8.38 6.77 3.06
C LYS A 283 7.77 7.96 2.36
N GLN A 284 8.31 8.26 1.19
CA GLN A 284 7.78 9.29 0.32
C GLN A 284 7.73 8.73 -1.11
N LEU A 285 6.57 8.89 -1.75
CA LEU A 285 6.26 8.34 -3.07
C LEU A 285 6.52 9.34 -4.21
N TRP A 286 6.86 10.60 -3.89
CA TRP A 286 7.09 11.64 -4.90
C TRP A 286 7.99 12.78 -4.37
N PHE A 287 8.84 13.35 -5.25
CA PHE A 287 9.81 14.40 -4.94
C PHE A 287 9.71 15.60 -5.89
N GLY A 288 9.82 16.81 -5.33
CA GLY A 288 10.19 18.04 -6.04
C GLY A 288 11.66 18.40 -5.78
N ASP A 289 12.14 19.51 -6.37
CA ASP A 289 13.53 20.02 -6.30
C ASP A 289 14.14 20.01 -4.89
N ASP A 290 15.49 20.03 -4.80
CA ASP A 290 16.34 20.00 -3.58
C ASP A 290 15.98 21.08 -2.51
N THR A 291 14.80 21.00 -1.89
CA THR A 291 14.41 21.82 -0.75
C THR A 291 14.65 21.08 0.55
N PRO A 292 14.88 21.77 1.68
CA PRO A 292 15.00 21.12 2.99
C PRO A 292 13.78 20.26 3.39
N ALA A 293 12.63 20.42 2.71
CA ALA A 293 11.44 19.61 2.93
C ALA A 293 11.56 18.18 2.35
N ASP A 294 12.52 17.96 1.46
CA ASP A 294 12.73 16.69 0.74
C ASP A 294 13.86 15.83 1.36
N ILE A 295 14.35 16.20 2.55
CA ILE A 295 15.32 15.39 3.29
C ILE A 295 14.54 14.38 4.13
N LEU A 296 14.66 13.09 3.80
CA LEU A 296 14.19 12.03 4.69
C LEU A 296 15.08 11.99 5.92
N GLU A 297 14.52 12.41 7.04
CA GLU A 297 15.19 12.46 8.33
C GLU A 297 14.49 11.57 9.34
N VAL A 298 15.30 10.85 10.10
CA VAL A 298 14.87 10.07 11.27
C VAL A 298 15.70 10.51 12.47
N LYS A 299 15.02 10.95 13.53
CA LYS A 299 15.63 11.29 14.83
C LYS A 299 15.46 10.15 15.80
N LEU A 300 16.59 9.63 16.31
CA LEU A 300 16.55 8.54 17.27
C LEU A 300 15.69 8.90 18.50
N PRO A 301 14.73 8.03 18.87
CA PRO A 301 13.74 8.33 19.90
C PRO A 301 14.36 8.39 21.31
N GLN A 302 13.67 9.07 22.23
CA GLN A 302 14.03 9.07 23.64
C GLN A 302 13.61 7.75 24.29
N SER A 303 14.51 7.14 25.06
CA SER A 303 14.22 5.88 25.75
C SER A 303 13.24 6.11 26.91
N VAL A 304 12.09 5.44 26.90
CA VAL A 304 11.07 5.53 27.98
C VAL A 304 11.59 4.97 29.31
N ASN A 305 12.60 4.10 29.28
CA ASN A 305 13.08 3.34 30.44
C ASN A 305 14.57 3.56 30.78
N ALA A 306 15.19 4.66 30.33
CA ALA A 306 16.62 4.99 30.55
C ALA A 306 17.64 3.97 29.96
N ASN A 307 17.20 3.00 29.15
CA ASN A 307 18.09 2.12 28.40
C ASN A 307 18.64 2.84 27.16
N SER A 308 19.94 2.66 26.86
CA SER A 308 20.57 3.25 25.68
C SER A 308 19.95 2.68 24.38
N VAL A 309 19.41 3.55 23.52
CA VAL A 309 18.98 3.16 22.17
C VAL A 309 20.18 2.66 21.38
N ARG A 310 20.17 1.37 20.99
CA ARG A 310 21.22 0.80 20.13
C ARG A 310 20.71 0.64 18.72
N VAL A 311 21.37 1.32 17.76
CA VAL A 311 21.03 1.19 16.35
C VAL A 311 21.58 -0.12 15.80
N LYS A 312 20.68 -0.98 15.35
CA LYS A 312 21.03 -2.26 14.70
C LYS A 312 21.25 -2.15 13.22
N ALA A 313 20.56 -1.27 12.53
CA ALA A 313 20.80 -1.06 11.11
C ALA A 313 20.27 0.28 10.67
N ILE A 314 20.92 0.83 9.67
CA ILE A 314 20.39 1.90 8.85
C ILE A 314 20.28 1.35 7.44
N GLN A 315 19.07 1.32 6.89
CA GLN A 315 18.84 0.90 5.52
C GLN A 315 18.12 2.00 4.77
N VAL A 316 18.62 2.34 3.60
CA VAL A 316 18.00 3.29 2.69
C VAL A 316 17.85 2.65 1.33
N LEU A 317 16.63 2.63 0.82
CA LEU A 317 16.31 2.16 -0.52
C LEU A 317 15.70 3.30 -1.32
N ARG A 318 16.22 3.51 -2.54
CA ARG A 318 15.74 4.50 -3.49
C ARG A 318 15.53 3.87 -4.87
N ASP A 319 14.43 4.22 -5.52
CA ASP A 319 14.10 3.90 -6.91
C ASP A 319 13.79 5.20 -7.69
N SER A 320 14.24 5.30 -8.95
CA SER A 320 14.15 6.54 -9.75
C SER A 320 13.68 6.26 -11.19
N SER A 321 12.92 7.16 -11.83
CA SER A 321 12.28 6.87 -13.12
C SER A 321 13.25 6.84 -14.32
N THR A 322 14.40 7.52 -14.27
CA THR A 322 15.38 7.56 -15.38
C THR A 322 16.84 7.49 -14.91
N LEU A 323 17.68 6.73 -15.62
CA LEU A 323 19.15 6.86 -15.61
C LEU A 323 19.54 7.81 -16.75
N HIS A 324 19.36 9.12 -16.61
CA HIS A 324 19.82 10.03 -17.66
C HIS A 324 21.35 10.04 -17.73
N GLY A 325 21.85 9.72 -18.93
CA GLY A 325 23.26 9.47 -19.20
C GLY A 325 24.18 10.63 -18.82
N SER A 326 25.03 10.39 -17.82
CA SER A 326 26.46 10.67 -17.84
C SER A 326 27.04 10.21 -16.50
N ASN A 327 28.26 9.69 -16.51
CA ASN A 327 28.96 9.00 -15.42
C ASN A 327 29.25 9.85 -14.14
N VAL A 328 28.42 10.83 -13.78
CA VAL A 328 28.68 11.73 -12.65
C VAL A 328 27.55 11.64 -11.62
N GLY A 329 27.67 10.66 -10.71
CA GLY A 329 27.08 10.74 -9.37
C GLY A 329 25.62 10.30 -9.21
N ASN A 330 25.22 9.17 -9.81
CA ASN A 330 23.90 8.55 -9.62
C ASN A 330 23.79 7.87 -8.25
N GLY A 331 23.72 8.66 -7.18
CA GLY A 331 23.65 8.16 -5.81
C GLY A 331 23.03 9.17 -4.86
N PHE A 332 22.64 8.69 -3.68
CA PHE A 332 22.26 9.53 -2.55
C PHE A 332 23.33 9.48 -1.46
N ASP A 333 23.46 10.57 -0.71
CA ASP A 333 24.25 10.61 0.50
C ASP A 333 23.41 10.14 1.68
N LEU A 334 23.89 9.12 2.36
CA LEU A 334 23.43 8.76 3.69
C LEU A 334 24.32 9.47 4.70
N ILE A 335 23.75 10.42 5.43
CA ILE A 335 24.46 11.29 6.37
C ILE A 335 23.97 10.98 7.79
N VAL A 336 24.89 10.63 8.68
CA VAL A 336 24.63 10.50 10.11
C VAL A 336 25.21 11.70 10.83
N ARG A 337 24.36 12.41 11.58
CA ARG A 337 24.73 13.59 12.38
C ARG A 337 24.57 13.30 13.87
N ASP A 338 25.44 13.89 14.67
CA ASP A 338 25.29 13.89 16.13
C ASP A 338 24.23 14.90 16.60
N GLU A 339 24.00 14.94 17.91
CA GLU A 339 23.03 15.85 18.53
C GLU A 339 23.38 17.34 18.38
N GLN A 340 24.64 17.67 18.07
CA GLN A 340 25.09 19.03 17.74
C GLN A 340 25.01 19.34 16.24
N GLY A 341 24.57 18.37 15.41
CA GLY A 341 24.44 18.51 13.96
C GLY A 341 25.74 18.26 13.18
N ALA A 342 26.83 17.87 13.82
CA ALA A 342 28.09 17.57 13.15
C ALA A 342 28.00 16.23 12.40
N VAL A 343 28.54 16.17 11.18
CA VAL A 343 28.57 14.96 10.37
C VAL A 343 29.54 13.96 10.97
N ARG A 344 29.05 12.77 11.32
CA ARG A 344 29.82 11.69 11.91
C ARG A 344 30.07 10.54 10.95
N TYR A 345 29.19 10.38 9.97
CA TYR A 345 29.36 9.44 8.88
C TYR A 345 28.63 9.95 7.65
N GLU A 346 29.23 9.76 6.48
CA GLU A 346 28.62 10.08 5.19
C GLU A 346 29.07 9.03 4.18
N CYS A 347 28.11 8.40 3.50
CA CYS A 347 28.43 7.52 2.39
C CYS A 347 27.53 7.74 1.18
N LEU A 348 28.14 7.60 0.00
CA LEU A 348 27.43 7.61 -1.27
C LEU A 348 26.89 6.21 -1.58
N ALA A 349 25.58 6.08 -1.64
CA ALA A 349 24.93 4.91 -2.20
C ALA A 349 25.09 4.89 -3.73
N LYS A 350 25.35 3.73 -4.31
CA LYS A 350 25.46 3.55 -5.77
C LYS A 350 24.37 2.61 -6.26
N PRO A 351 24.13 2.53 -7.58
CA PRO A 351 23.19 1.56 -8.14
C PRO A 351 23.49 0.14 -7.67
N THR A 352 22.47 -0.54 -7.15
CA THR A 352 22.55 -1.88 -6.54
C THR A 352 22.71 -2.97 -7.59
N PHE A 353 22.11 -2.79 -8.76
CA PHE A 353 22.18 -3.74 -9.87
C PHE A 353 22.72 -3.07 -11.13
N VAL A 354 23.32 -3.88 -12.01
CA VAL A 354 23.74 -3.46 -13.35
C VAL A 354 22.52 -2.93 -14.11
N ASP A 355 22.67 -1.77 -14.74
CA ASP A 355 21.65 -1.08 -15.53
C ASP A 355 20.32 -0.81 -14.78
N SER A 356 20.36 -0.75 -13.44
CA SER A 356 19.19 -0.48 -12.61
C SER A 356 19.24 0.94 -12.03
N ASN A 357 18.05 1.52 -11.95
CA ASN A 357 17.72 2.74 -11.21
C ASN A 357 17.65 2.54 -9.68
N LEU A 358 17.80 1.31 -9.18
CA LEU A 358 17.73 1.02 -7.76
C LEU A 358 19.03 1.29 -7.04
N GLN A 359 18.95 1.97 -5.91
CA GLN A 359 20.08 2.29 -5.04
C GLN A 359 19.76 1.83 -3.62
N LEU A 360 20.70 1.12 -3.00
CA LEU A 360 20.59 0.59 -1.65
C LEU A 360 21.85 0.94 -0.86
N ALA A 361 21.65 1.53 0.32
CA ALA A 361 22.68 1.64 1.33
C ALA A 361 22.23 0.93 2.60
N THR A 362 23.02 -0.03 3.07
CA THR A 362 22.76 -0.71 4.35
C THR A 362 24.01 -0.64 5.22
N ILE A 363 23.85 -0.09 6.43
CA ILE A 363 24.88 -0.05 7.46
C ILE A 363 24.45 -1.01 8.57
N TRP A 364 25.33 -1.97 8.90
CA TRP A 364 25.16 -2.91 10.01
C TRP A 364 26.17 -2.64 11.13
N PRO A 365 25.91 -3.01 12.40
CA PRO A 365 26.71 -2.61 13.56
C PRO A 365 28.03 -3.37 13.62
N ALA A 366 28.06 -4.56 13.01
CA ALA A 366 29.29 -5.32 12.77
C ALA A 366 30.18 -4.65 11.73
N ASN A 367 29.57 -3.96 10.77
CA ASN A 367 30.26 -3.39 9.61
C ASN A 367 30.65 -1.92 9.78
N HIS A 368 30.13 -1.24 10.81
CA HIS A 368 30.43 0.18 11.02
C HIS A 368 30.44 0.63 12.49
N PRO A 369 31.57 1.17 13.00
CA PRO A 369 31.70 1.57 14.40
C PRO A 369 30.77 2.73 14.78
N ILE A 370 30.31 3.52 13.82
CA ILE A 370 29.40 4.65 14.10
C ILE A 370 28.08 4.22 14.72
N LEU A 371 27.50 3.09 14.29
CA LEU A 371 26.20 2.64 14.79
C LEU A 371 26.26 2.30 16.28
N ARG A 372 27.42 1.82 16.76
CA ARG A 372 27.64 1.53 18.18
C ARG A 372 27.77 2.79 19.05
N GLN A 373 28.03 3.94 18.44
CA GLN A 373 28.19 5.24 19.12
C GLN A 373 26.94 6.10 19.04
N MET A 374 25.98 5.72 18.20
CA MET A 374 24.72 6.42 18.05
C MET A 374 23.95 6.40 19.37
N ARG A 375 23.36 7.55 19.70
CA ARG A 375 22.61 7.79 20.92
C ARG A 375 21.40 8.65 20.61
N GLU A 376 20.53 8.80 21.61
CA GLU A 376 19.37 9.68 21.55
C GLU A 376 19.71 11.07 20.98
N GLY A 377 18.83 11.58 20.10
CA GLY A 377 18.98 12.90 19.48
C GLY A 377 19.86 12.94 18.22
N TRP A 378 20.59 11.86 17.90
CA TRP A 378 21.28 11.74 16.61
C TRP A 378 20.29 11.64 15.46
N GLN A 379 20.73 12.08 14.29
CA GLN A 379 19.91 12.17 13.09
C GLN A 379 20.52 11.33 11.98
N VAL A 380 19.66 10.59 11.28
CA VAL A 380 19.99 9.92 10.03
C VAL A 380 19.23 10.65 8.94
N GLN A 381 19.97 11.19 7.97
CA GLN A 381 19.44 11.98 6.87
C GLN A 381 19.83 11.33 5.55
N VAL A 382 18.90 11.33 4.61
CA VAL A 382 19.17 10.99 3.21
C VAL A 382 19.12 12.26 2.39
N ARG A 383 20.18 12.54 1.64
CA ARG A 383 20.31 13.72 0.80
C ARG A 383 20.57 13.30 -0.64
N ALA A 384 19.76 13.81 -1.57
CA ALA A 384 20.05 13.68 -2.99
C ALA A 384 21.26 14.55 -3.37
N ARG A 385 22.17 14.04 -4.22
CA ARG A 385 23.37 14.82 -4.64
C ARG A 385 23.10 15.80 -5.77
N LYS A 386 22.11 15.55 -6.63
CA LYS A 386 21.71 16.43 -7.75
C LYS A 386 20.28 16.12 -8.20
N PHE A 387 19.55 17.19 -8.56
CA PHE A 387 18.38 17.26 -9.44
C PHE A 387 18.05 15.97 -10.22
N TYR A 388 17.02 15.27 -9.77
CA TYR A 388 16.19 14.40 -10.61
C TYR A 388 14.76 14.50 -10.08
N GLY A 389 13.85 15.09 -10.85
CA GLY A 389 12.42 15.24 -10.50
C GLY A 389 11.63 13.92 -10.59
N ASP A 390 12.28 12.80 -10.26
CA ASP A 390 11.93 11.47 -10.75
C ASP A 390 12.16 10.36 -9.71
N VAL A 391 12.25 10.70 -8.42
CA VAL A 391 12.31 9.66 -7.36
C VAL A 391 10.92 9.04 -7.17
N LEU A 392 10.81 7.76 -7.50
CA LEU A 392 9.55 7.00 -7.48
C LEU A 392 9.25 6.42 -6.08
N LEU A 393 10.31 6.03 -5.38
CA LEU A 393 10.21 5.49 -4.04
C LEU A 393 11.51 5.75 -3.29
N GLU A 394 11.38 6.33 -2.12
CA GLU A 394 12.49 6.41 -1.17
C GLU A 394 12.02 6.01 0.23
N SER A 395 12.83 5.20 0.92
CA SER A 395 12.53 4.70 2.25
C SER A 395 13.78 4.61 3.11
N LEU A 396 13.71 5.18 4.31
CA LEU A 396 14.74 5.11 5.35
C LEU A 396 14.21 4.27 6.51
N TYR A 397 14.97 3.23 6.88
CA TYR A 397 14.71 2.35 8.01
C TYR A 397 15.84 2.48 9.03
N VAL A 398 15.48 2.79 10.28
CA VAL A 398 16.42 2.81 11.40
C VAL A 398 15.91 1.85 12.48
N GLY A 399 16.67 0.78 12.73
CA GLY A 399 16.30 -0.30 13.64
C GLY A 399 16.92 -0.05 14.99
N CYS A 400 16.10 -0.07 16.05
CA CYS A 400 16.51 0.30 17.40
C CYS A 400 16.08 -0.78 18.40
N PHE A 401 16.79 -0.89 19.53
CA PHE A 401 16.37 -1.68 20.69
C PHE A 401 16.31 -0.80 21.93
#